data_AF-A0A353QXT8-F1
#
_entry.id   AF-A0A353QXT8-F1
#
_cell.length_a   1.000
_cell.length_b   1.000
_cell.length_c   1.000
_cell.angle_alpha   90.00
_cell.angle_beta   90.00
_cell.angle_gamma   90.00
#
_symmetry.space_group_name_H-M   'P 1'
#
loop_
_entity.id
_entity.type
_entity.pdbx_description
1 polymer ?
#
loop_
_entity_poly.entity_id
_entity_poly.type
_entity_poly.pdbx_seq_one_letter_code
_entity_poly.pdbx_strand_id
1 'polypeptide(L)'
;MQSVKPNIFNYLTKVQKSDLCHFVASYVKKDFDEESKMLAEKFIEDQKHYLEINSTRFPYLAEFIDEQEFSKELELYIKECKQKYKYQEKQKPMYEKQKAYMKEQRKKIQESRMAKEFPTRAQISYYKKLCQKFTIENPLDVNKASKLDLRDAIDKILKHEEIADREFLHEKLNKIAKTDK
;
A
#
# COMPACT_ATOMS: atom_id res chain seq x y z
N MET A 1 -25.22 -3.93 7.78
CA MET A 1 -25.84 -3.14 6.70
C MET A 1 -26.35 -4.09 5.65
N GLN A 2 -27.65 -4.10 5.35
CA GLN A 2 -28.13 -4.71 4.13
C GLN A 2 -27.50 -3.97 2.94
N SER A 3 -27.02 -4.69 1.94
CA SER A 3 -26.44 -4.04 0.77
C SER A 3 -27.57 -3.37 -0.02
N VAL A 4 -27.32 -2.15 -0.52
CA VAL A 4 -28.27 -1.45 -1.40
C VAL A 4 -28.24 -2.05 -2.82
N LYS A 5 -27.11 -2.65 -3.21
CA LYS A 5 -26.90 -3.23 -4.55
C LYS A 5 -28.03 -4.14 -5.07
N PRO A 6 -28.66 -5.03 -4.29
CA PRO A 6 -29.77 -5.86 -4.79
C PRO A 6 -31.02 -5.05 -5.20
N ASN A 7 -31.19 -3.83 -4.70
CA ASN A 7 -32.42 -3.06 -4.79
C ASN A 7 -32.35 -1.86 -5.75
N ILE A 8 -31.26 -1.70 -6.50
CA ILE A 8 -31.02 -0.58 -7.41
C ILE A 8 -30.75 -1.06 -8.83
N PHE A 9 -31.06 -0.28 -9.86
CA PHE A 9 -30.70 -0.53 -11.25
C PHE A 9 -31.17 -1.91 -11.75
N ASN A 10 -32.36 -2.36 -11.33
CA ASN A 10 -32.84 -3.71 -11.62
C ASN A 10 -33.29 -3.90 -13.08
N TYR A 11 -33.47 -2.80 -13.82
CA TYR A 11 -33.67 -2.77 -15.27
C TYR A 11 -32.37 -3.00 -16.06
N LEU A 12 -31.19 -2.86 -15.43
CA LEU A 12 -29.91 -3.16 -16.08
C LEU A 12 -29.59 -4.65 -16.01
N THR A 13 -28.86 -5.15 -17.02
CA THR A 13 -28.26 -6.48 -16.93
C THR A 13 -27.26 -6.56 -15.77
N LYS A 14 -27.01 -7.77 -15.26
CA LYS A 14 -26.04 -8.00 -14.17
C LYS A 14 -24.66 -7.40 -14.48
N VAL A 15 -24.22 -7.47 -15.74
CA VAL A 15 -22.93 -6.96 -16.19
C VAL A 15 -22.91 -5.43 -16.16
N GLN A 16 -23.91 -4.78 -16.78
CA GLN A 16 -24.04 -3.32 -16.79
C GLN A 16 -24.13 -2.75 -15.37
N LYS A 17 -24.98 -3.34 -14.53
CA LYS A 17 -25.13 -2.96 -13.12
C LYS A 17 -23.83 -3.08 -12.35
N SER A 18 -23.11 -4.19 -12.51
CA SER A 18 -21.82 -4.40 -11.86
C SER A 18 -20.79 -3.36 -12.29
N ASP A 19 -20.69 -3.07 -13.59
CA ASP A 19 -19.72 -2.11 -14.12
C ASP A 19 -20.03 -0.68 -13.68
N LEU A 20 -21.29 -0.25 -13.82
CA LEU A 20 -21.76 1.05 -13.33
C LEU A 20 -21.48 1.22 -11.84
N CYS A 21 -21.81 0.20 -11.03
CA CYS A 21 -21.59 0.23 -9.59
C CYS A 21 -20.10 0.34 -9.23
N HIS A 22 -19.21 -0.28 -10.00
CA HIS A 22 -17.76 -0.19 -9.79
C HIS A 22 -17.23 1.20 -10.15
N PHE A 23 -17.71 1.75 -11.26
CA PHE A 23 -17.35 3.08 -11.70
C PHE A 23 -17.85 4.17 -10.74
N VAL A 24 -19.12 4.12 -10.33
CA VAL A 24 -19.70 5.07 -9.36
C VAL A 24 -18.95 5.02 -8.02
N ALA A 25 -18.59 3.82 -7.52
CA ALA A 25 -17.79 3.74 -6.30
C ALA A 25 -16.45 4.48 -6.45
N SER A 26 -15.77 4.29 -7.59
CA SER A 26 -14.51 4.99 -7.89
C SER A 26 -14.70 6.49 -8.08
N TYR A 27 -15.82 6.93 -8.67
CA TYR A 27 -16.21 8.33 -8.82
C TYR A 27 -16.39 8.99 -7.44
N VAL A 28 -17.19 8.40 -6.56
CA VAL A 28 -17.43 8.88 -5.19
C VAL A 28 -16.16 8.98 -4.37
N LYS A 29 -15.16 8.12 -4.62
CA LYS A 29 -13.88 8.17 -3.91
C LYS A 29 -13.06 9.41 -4.26
N LYS A 30 -13.19 9.96 -5.47
CA LYS A 30 -12.43 11.15 -5.91
C LYS A 30 -12.92 12.40 -5.17
N ASP A 31 -14.24 12.56 -5.09
CA ASP A 31 -14.90 13.74 -4.53
C ASP A 31 -15.74 13.36 -3.30
N PHE A 32 -15.09 12.71 -2.33
CA PHE A 32 -15.76 12.09 -1.20
C PHE A 32 -16.49 13.08 -0.26
N ASP A 33 -15.93 14.28 -0.11
CA ASP A 33 -16.41 15.31 0.82
C ASP A 33 -17.65 16.06 0.32
N GLU A 34 -17.92 15.98 -0.99
CA GLU A 34 -19.08 16.63 -1.59
C GLU A 34 -20.40 16.03 -1.06
N GLU A 35 -21.55 16.68 -1.23
CA GLU A 35 -22.83 16.10 -0.85
C GLU A 35 -23.22 14.93 -1.79
N SER A 36 -23.89 13.90 -1.28
CA SER A 36 -24.32 12.75 -2.11
C SER A 36 -25.23 13.15 -3.28
N LYS A 37 -26.10 14.14 -3.06
CA LYS A 37 -27.00 14.67 -4.09
C LYS A 37 -26.22 15.40 -5.18
N MET A 38 -25.32 16.31 -4.79
CA MET A 38 -24.45 17.04 -5.72
C MET A 38 -23.57 16.09 -6.55
N LEU A 39 -23.01 15.03 -5.95
CA LEU A 39 -22.28 14.02 -6.70
C LEU A 39 -23.15 13.26 -7.71
N ALA A 40 -24.41 12.98 -7.37
CA ALA A 40 -25.33 12.31 -8.28
C ALA A 40 -25.67 13.23 -9.46
N GLU A 41 -25.92 14.51 -9.20
CA GLU A 41 -26.20 15.52 -10.23
C GLU A 41 -25.00 15.69 -11.17
N LYS A 42 -23.79 15.87 -10.63
CA LYS A 42 -22.55 15.95 -11.42
C LYS A 42 -22.30 14.70 -12.25
N PHE A 43 -22.50 13.52 -11.66
CA PHE A 43 -22.35 12.26 -12.37
C PHE A 43 -23.30 12.19 -13.57
N ILE A 44 -24.57 12.56 -13.38
CA ILE A 44 -25.57 12.57 -14.45
C ILE A 44 -25.18 13.57 -15.54
N GLU A 45 -24.77 14.78 -15.17
CA GLU A 45 -24.32 15.81 -16.12
C GLU A 45 -23.13 15.33 -16.95
N ASP A 46 -22.10 14.77 -16.30
CA ASP A 46 -20.93 14.17 -16.95
C ASP A 46 -21.38 13.09 -17.95
N GLN A 47 -22.24 12.17 -17.53
CA GLN A 47 -22.69 11.07 -18.40
C GLN A 47 -23.54 11.55 -19.57
N LYS A 48 -24.39 12.56 -19.38
CA LYS A 48 -25.16 13.19 -20.47
C LYS A 48 -24.22 13.83 -21.49
N HIS A 49 -23.24 14.60 -21.02
CA HIS A 49 -22.24 15.17 -21.91
C HIS A 49 -21.50 14.10 -22.72
N TYR A 50 -21.04 13.02 -22.07
CA TYR A 50 -20.36 11.93 -22.76
C TYR A 50 -21.26 11.16 -23.74
N LEU A 51 -22.56 11.08 -23.48
CA LEU A 51 -23.55 10.52 -24.41
C LEU A 51 -23.69 11.42 -25.66
N GLU A 52 -23.81 12.74 -25.48
CA GLU A 52 -23.93 13.71 -26.58
C GLU A 52 -22.74 13.65 -27.55
N ILE A 53 -21.51 13.56 -27.01
CA ILE A 53 -20.29 13.46 -27.83
C ILE A 53 -19.96 12.04 -28.27
N ASN A 54 -20.85 11.06 -28.04
CA ASN A 54 -20.67 9.64 -28.36
C ASN A 54 -19.35 9.02 -27.81
N SER A 55 -18.89 9.50 -26.64
CA SER A 55 -17.67 9.04 -25.98
C SER A 55 -17.95 8.37 -24.63
N THR A 56 -19.21 8.04 -24.35
CA THR A 56 -19.58 7.43 -23.07
C THR A 56 -19.09 5.99 -22.95
N ARG A 57 -18.69 5.64 -21.72
CA ARG A 57 -18.44 4.25 -21.33
C ARG A 57 -19.75 3.46 -21.17
N PHE A 58 -20.86 4.15 -20.95
CA PHE A 58 -22.16 3.54 -20.67
C PHE A 58 -23.22 3.96 -21.70
N PRO A 59 -23.13 3.49 -22.96
CA PRO A 59 -24.12 3.83 -24.00
C PRO A 59 -25.55 3.50 -23.59
N TYR A 60 -25.72 2.41 -22.84
CA TYR A 60 -27.03 1.95 -22.34
C TYR A 60 -27.70 2.91 -21.36
N LEU A 61 -26.98 3.91 -20.81
CA LEU A 61 -27.60 4.92 -19.96
C LEU A 61 -28.49 5.89 -20.73
N ALA A 62 -28.35 6.00 -22.06
CA ALA A 62 -29.19 6.88 -22.87
C ALA A 62 -30.70 6.67 -22.61
N GLU A 63 -31.11 5.43 -22.34
CA GLU A 63 -32.50 5.05 -22.12
C GLU A 63 -33.01 5.42 -20.71
N PHE A 64 -32.12 5.54 -19.72
CA PHE A 64 -32.50 5.63 -18.31
C PHE A 64 -32.01 6.90 -17.61
N ILE A 65 -31.06 7.65 -18.19
CA ILE A 65 -30.35 8.74 -17.51
C ILE A 65 -31.24 9.92 -17.12
N ASP A 66 -32.34 10.12 -17.86
CA ASP A 66 -33.35 11.15 -17.58
C ASP A 66 -34.46 10.65 -16.65
N GLU A 67 -34.49 9.36 -16.32
CA GLU A 67 -35.51 8.81 -15.44
C GLU A 67 -35.27 9.22 -13.99
N GLN A 68 -36.35 9.65 -13.33
CA GLN A 68 -36.29 10.04 -11.93
C GLN A 68 -35.89 8.86 -11.01
N GLU A 69 -36.23 7.63 -11.41
CA GLU A 69 -35.85 6.41 -10.69
C GLU A 69 -34.33 6.22 -10.70
N PHE A 70 -33.68 6.36 -11.86
CA PHE A 70 -32.22 6.29 -11.98
C PHE A 70 -31.51 7.26 -11.04
N SER A 71 -31.95 8.52 -11.01
CA SER A 71 -31.37 9.55 -10.13
C SER A 71 -31.50 9.19 -8.64
N LYS A 72 -32.67 8.70 -8.22
CA LYS A 72 -32.92 8.26 -6.83
C LYS A 72 -32.06 7.06 -6.45
N GLU A 73 -31.99 6.06 -7.32
CA GLU A 73 -31.18 4.85 -7.10
C GLU A 73 -29.68 5.16 -7.06
N LEU A 74 -29.21 6.08 -7.92
CA LEU A 74 -27.84 6.57 -7.95
C LEU A 74 -27.47 7.28 -6.64
N GLU A 75 -28.30 8.22 -6.18
CA GLU A 75 -28.06 8.93 -4.91
C GLU A 75 -28.00 7.95 -3.74
N LEU A 76 -28.91 6.96 -3.71
CA LEU A 76 -28.94 5.92 -2.69
C LEU A 76 -27.65 5.08 -2.70
N TYR A 77 -27.17 4.70 -3.88
CA TYR A 77 -25.93 3.94 -4.01
C TYR A 77 -24.69 4.76 -3.63
N ILE A 78 -24.66 6.06 -3.97
CA ILE A 78 -23.60 6.98 -3.56
C ILE A 78 -23.53 7.08 -2.03
N LYS A 79 -24.68 7.19 -1.36
CA LYS A 79 -24.75 7.17 0.12
C LYS A 79 -24.17 5.87 0.70
N GLU A 80 -24.50 4.71 0.12
CA GLU A 80 -23.93 3.42 0.53
C GLU A 80 -22.41 3.40 0.34
N CYS A 81 -21.91 3.89 -0.80
CA CYS A 81 -20.48 3.98 -1.09
C CYS A 81 -19.76 4.84 -0.04
N LYS A 82 -20.32 6.01 0.28
CA LYS A 82 -19.73 6.89 1.29
C LYS A 82 -19.67 6.24 2.67
N GLN A 83 -20.76 5.60 3.09
CA GLN A 83 -20.79 4.88 4.36
C GLN A 83 -19.75 3.76 4.42
N LYS A 84 -19.58 3.01 3.32
CA LYS A 84 -18.54 1.97 3.21
C LYS A 84 -17.13 2.56 3.37
N TYR A 85 -16.84 3.69 2.74
CA TYR A 85 -15.54 4.36 2.90
C TYR A 85 -15.32 4.86 4.32
N LYS A 86 -16.30 5.52 4.95
CA LYS A 86 -16.20 5.94 6.37
C LYS A 86 -15.90 4.75 7.29
N TYR A 87 -16.54 3.61 7.03
CA TYR A 87 -16.31 2.40 7.82
C TYR A 87 -14.90 1.84 7.60
N GLN A 88 -14.44 1.77 6.35
CA GLN A 88 -13.08 1.33 6.01
C GLN A 88 -12.02 2.22 6.64
N GLU A 89 -12.19 3.54 6.63
CA GLU A 89 -11.27 4.47 7.30
C GLU A 89 -11.22 4.28 8.80
N LYS A 90 -12.38 4.10 9.46
CA LYS A 90 -12.44 3.79 10.89
C LYS A 90 -11.73 2.48 11.24
N GLN A 91 -11.77 1.50 10.34
CA GLN A 91 -11.10 0.20 10.55
C GLN A 91 -9.62 0.19 10.18
N LYS A 92 -9.17 1.12 9.34
CA LYS A 92 -7.78 1.27 8.90
C LYS A 92 -6.74 1.12 10.02
N PRO A 93 -6.85 1.79 11.19
CA PRO A 93 -5.86 1.65 12.26
C PRO A 93 -5.78 0.23 12.83
N MET A 94 -6.90 -0.49 12.90
CA MET A 94 -6.94 -1.88 13.38
C MET A 94 -6.25 -2.81 12.38
N TYR A 95 -6.54 -2.65 11.09
CA TYR A 95 -5.88 -3.41 10.02
C TYR A 95 -4.37 -3.14 9.96
N GLU A 96 -3.94 -1.89 10.12
CA GLU A 96 -2.52 -1.52 10.14
C GLU A 96 -1.78 -2.16 11.32
N LYS A 97 -2.37 -2.14 12.52
CA LYS A 97 -1.84 -2.84 13.70
C LYS A 97 -1.75 -4.35 13.47
N GLN A 98 -2.79 -4.96 12.90
CA GLN A 98 -2.79 -6.39 12.60
C GLN A 98 -1.73 -6.76 11.57
N LYS A 99 -1.56 -5.94 10.52
CA LYS A 99 -0.53 -6.13 9.50
C LYS A 99 0.88 -6.01 10.08
N ALA A 100 1.11 -5.04 10.96
CA ALA A 100 2.38 -4.87 11.67
C ALA A 100 2.69 -6.08 12.56
N TYR A 101 1.72 -6.52 13.37
CA TYR A 101 1.84 -7.70 14.22
C TYR A 101 2.18 -8.96 13.40
N MET A 102 1.46 -9.23 12.30
CA MET A 102 1.73 -10.38 11.44
C MET A 102 3.13 -10.30 10.79
N LYS A 103 3.60 -9.10 10.45
CA LYS A 103 4.97 -8.90 9.94
C LYS A 103 6.01 -9.21 11.01
N GLU A 104 5.80 -8.80 12.25
CA GLU A 104 6.67 -9.13 13.38
C GLU A 104 6.69 -10.64 13.67
N GLN A 105 5.53 -11.30 13.67
CA GLN A 105 5.45 -12.75 13.86
C GLN A 105 6.23 -13.50 12.77
N ARG A 106 6.08 -13.11 11.51
CA ARG A 106 6.84 -13.70 10.40
C ARG A 106 8.35 -13.53 10.58
N LYS A 107 8.81 -12.35 11.02
CA LYS A 107 10.23 -12.11 11.34
C LYS A 107 10.70 -13.01 12.46
N LYS A 108 9.97 -13.10 13.57
CA LYS A 108 10.31 -13.97 14.71
C LYS A 108 10.41 -15.44 14.33
N ILE A 109 9.47 -15.94 13.50
CA ILE A 109 9.51 -17.31 12.99
C ILE A 109 10.75 -17.53 12.11
N GLN A 110 11.05 -16.57 11.22
CA GLN A 110 12.24 -16.64 10.37
C GLN A 110 13.54 -16.64 11.20
N GLU A 111 13.65 -15.75 12.19
CA GLU A 111 14.78 -15.66 13.13
C GLU A 111 14.93 -16.96 13.92
N SER A 112 13.83 -17.50 14.46
CA SER A 112 13.84 -18.78 15.17
C SER A 112 14.30 -19.96 14.30
N ARG A 113 13.94 -19.97 13.00
CA ARG A 113 14.47 -20.96 12.05
C ARG A 113 15.97 -20.78 11.82
N MET A 114 16.41 -19.55 11.55
CA MET A 114 17.84 -19.27 11.32
C MET A 114 18.71 -19.52 12.56
N ALA A 115 18.17 -19.34 13.76
CA ALA A 115 18.88 -19.64 15.01
C ALA A 115 19.15 -21.14 15.20
N LYS A 116 18.37 -22.01 14.54
CA LYS A 116 18.51 -23.48 14.62
C LYS A 116 19.34 -24.06 13.48
N GLU A 117 19.53 -23.31 12.40
CA GLU A 117 20.25 -23.75 11.19
C GLU A 117 21.71 -23.33 11.26
N PHE A 118 22.60 -24.23 10.83
CA PHE A 118 23.99 -23.87 10.59
C PHE A 118 24.15 -23.01 9.32
N PRO A 119 25.09 -22.05 9.30
CA PRO A 119 25.39 -21.28 8.11
C PRO A 119 25.90 -22.14 6.95
N THR A 120 25.50 -21.79 5.74
CA THR A 120 26.00 -22.44 4.52
C THR A 120 27.44 -22.02 4.21
N ARG A 121 28.19 -22.87 3.49
CA ARG A 121 29.58 -22.58 3.08
C ARG A 121 29.72 -21.24 2.34
N ALA A 122 28.74 -20.88 1.50
CA ALA A 122 28.73 -19.61 0.79
C ALA A 122 28.61 -18.40 1.74
N GLN A 123 27.71 -18.49 2.73
CA GLN A 123 27.55 -17.44 3.74
C GLN A 123 28.80 -17.27 4.60
N ILE A 124 29.41 -18.38 5.00
CA ILE A 124 30.68 -18.39 5.75
C ILE A 124 31.79 -17.74 4.91
N SER A 125 31.90 -18.10 3.63
CA SER A 125 32.89 -17.53 2.73
C SER A 125 32.68 -16.03 2.54
N TYR A 126 31.43 -15.58 2.41
CA TYR A 126 31.10 -14.17 2.28
C TYR A 126 31.51 -13.38 3.52
N TYR A 127 31.16 -13.87 4.72
CA TYR A 127 31.56 -13.26 5.98
C TYR A 127 33.08 -13.15 6.13
N LYS A 128 33.82 -14.22 5.85
CA LYS A 128 35.30 -14.20 5.89
C LYS A 128 35.89 -13.16 4.95
N LYS A 129 35.34 -13.01 3.75
CA LYS A 129 35.76 -11.97 2.79
C LYS A 129 35.46 -10.56 3.31
N LEU A 130 34.33 -10.34 3.98
CA LEU A 130 34.02 -9.06 4.62
C LEU A 130 35.01 -8.76 5.76
N CYS A 131 35.28 -9.72 6.65
CA CYS A 131 36.28 -9.53 7.70
C CYS A 131 37.66 -9.20 7.14
N GLN A 132 38.08 -9.87 6.06
CA GLN A 132 39.34 -9.57 5.37
C GLN A 132 39.35 -8.17 4.75
N LYS A 133 38.26 -7.79 4.06
CA LYS A 133 38.15 -6.47 3.41
C LYS A 133 38.28 -5.33 4.43
N PHE A 134 37.68 -5.49 5.59
CA PHE A 134 37.63 -4.46 6.63
C PHE A 134 38.67 -4.65 7.74
N THR A 135 39.60 -5.59 7.58
CA THR A 135 40.65 -5.91 8.57
C THR A 135 40.11 -6.14 9.98
N ILE A 136 38.95 -6.80 10.08
CA ILE A 136 38.30 -7.12 11.35
C ILE A 136 38.79 -8.49 11.80
N GLU A 137 39.35 -8.58 13.01
CA GLU A 137 39.67 -9.86 13.64
C GLU A 137 38.39 -10.70 13.75
N ASN A 138 38.36 -11.86 13.10
CA ASN A 138 37.18 -12.71 12.95
C ASN A 138 36.60 -13.09 14.33
N PRO A 139 35.59 -12.37 14.85
CA PRO A 139 35.17 -12.50 16.24
C PRO A 139 34.17 -13.65 16.44
N LEU A 140 33.74 -14.31 15.35
CA LEU A 140 32.71 -15.35 15.38
C LEU A 140 33.32 -16.73 15.12
N ASP A 141 33.09 -17.68 16.04
CA ASP A 141 33.36 -19.10 15.78
C ASP A 141 32.31 -19.67 14.82
N VAL A 142 32.63 -19.63 13.54
CA VAL A 142 31.72 -19.98 12.45
C VAL A 142 31.27 -21.44 12.47
N ASN A 143 31.99 -22.33 13.18
CA ASN A 143 31.63 -23.74 13.28
C ASN A 143 30.55 -24.01 14.35
N LYS A 144 30.35 -23.08 15.28
CA LYS A 144 29.35 -23.16 16.35
C LYS A 144 28.23 -22.13 16.20
N ALA A 145 28.44 -21.12 15.36
CA ALA A 145 27.47 -20.08 15.09
C ALA A 145 26.25 -20.62 14.33
N SER A 146 25.07 -20.07 14.65
CA SER A 146 23.89 -20.23 13.83
C SER A 146 23.91 -19.29 12.62
N LYS A 147 23.02 -19.55 11.67
CA LYS A 147 22.79 -18.66 10.52
C LYS A 147 22.27 -17.29 10.95
N LEU A 148 21.58 -17.20 12.09
CA LEU A 148 21.18 -15.92 12.68
C LEU A 148 22.40 -15.15 13.19
N ASP A 149 23.29 -15.80 13.95
CA ASP A 149 24.49 -15.16 14.51
C ASP A 149 25.41 -14.63 13.41
N LEU A 150 25.59 -15.41 12.34
CA LEU A 150 26.40 -15.00 11.19
C LEU A 150 25.76 -13.80 10.46
N ARG A 151 24.44 -13.79 10.30
CA ARG A 151 23.72 -12.66 9.71
C ARG A 151 23.88 -11.41 10.57
N ASP A 152 23.68 -11.50 11.88
CA ASP A 152 23.79 -10.36 12.79
C ASP A 152 25.23 -9.82 12.83
N ALA A 153 26.23 -10.69 12.73
CA ALA A 153 27.63 -10.29 12.59
C ALA A 153 27.90 -9.54 11.27
N ILE A 154 27.36 -10.03 10.14
CA ILE A 154 27.45 -9.34 8.84
C ILE A 154 26.75 -7.97 8.92
N ASP A 155 25.53 -7.92 9.46
CA ASP A 155 24.74 -6.69 9.57
C ASP A 155 25.46 -5.65 10.46
N LYS A 156 26.16 -6.07 11.51
CA LYS A 156 26.99 -5.20 12.35
C LYS A 156 28.17 -4.61 11.58
N ILE A 157 28.90 -5.43 10.82
CA ILE A 157 30.03 -4.98 10.00
C ILE A 157 29.55 -3.92 8.99
N LEU A 158 28.47 -4.21 8.27
CA LEU A 158 27.93 -3.31 7.24
C LEU A 158 27.41 -1.99 7.83
N LYS A 159 26.73 -2.03 8.99
CA LYS A 159 26.26 -0.81 9.67
C LYS A 159 27.40 0.07 10.18
N HIS A 160 28.46 -0.54 10.70
CA HIS A 160 29.62 0.22 11.19
C HIS A 160 30.27 0.99 10.04
N GLU A 161 30.40 0.36 8.86
CA GLU A 161 30.92 1.00 7.65
C GLU A 161 30.02 2.15 7.15
N GLU A 162 28.70 1.95 7.09
CA GLU A 162 27.77 3.03 6.69
C GLU A 162 27.85 4.26 7.60
N ILE A 163 28.16 4.06 8.89
CA ILE A 163 28.35 5.15 9.85
C ILE A 163 29.70 5.84 9.62
N ALA A 164 30.78 5.08 9.45
CA ALA A 164 32.12 5.60 9.20
C ALA A 164 32.18 6.46 7.91
N ASP A 165 31.53 6.00 6.83
CA ASP A 165 31.43 6.76 5.58
C ASP A 165 30.69 8.10 5.77
N ARG A 166 29.61 8.11 6.57
CA ARG A 166 28.88 9.35 6.88
C ARG A 166 29.70 10.32 7.73
N GLU A 167 30.39 9.82 8.75
CA GLU A 167 31.25 10.64 9.62
C GLU A 167 32.39 11.27 8.83
N PHE A 168 33.03 10.51 7.94
CA PHE A 168 34.06 11.02 7.03
C PHE A 168 33.54 12.13 6.12
N LEU A 169 32.34 11.96 5.52
CA LEU A 169 31.72 12.99 4.70
C LEU A 169 31.40 14.26 5.51
N HIS A 170 30.88 14.11 6.73
CA HIS A 170 30.62 15.24 7.63
C HIS A 170 31.89 15.99 8.02
N GLU A 171 32.99 15.28 8.32
CA GLU A 171 34.27 15.91 8.64
C GLU A 171 34.82 16.71 7.45
N LYS A 172 34.72 16.16 6.23
CA LYS A 172 35.14 16.85 5.01
C LYS A 172 34.29 18.11 4.74
N LEU A 173 32.98 18.02 4.90
CA LEU A 173 32.06 19.17 4.78
C LEU A 173 32.39 20.25 5.82
N ASN A 174 32.68 19.87 7.07
CA ASN A 174 33.05 20.81 8.13
C ASN A 174 34.41 21.48 7.89
N LYS A 175 35.37 20.79 7.25
CA LYS A 175 36.66 21.40 6.84
C LYS A 175 36.47 22.42 5.72
N ILE A 176 35.60 22.11 4.75
CA ILE A 176 35.21 23.05 3.68
C ILE A 176 34.51 24.29 4.28
N ALA A 177 33.52 24.09 5.15
CA ALA A 177 32.80 25.20 5.80
C ALA A 177 33.68 26.08 6.73
N LYS A 178 34.85 25.58 7.16
CA LYS A 178 35.83 26.33 7.95
C LYS A 178 36.89 27.04 7.10
N THR A 179 37.04 26.67 5.83
CA THR A 179 37.99 27.30 4.89
C THR A 179 37.36 28.45 4.10
N ASP A 180 36.03 28.57 4.11
CA ASP A 180 35.26 29.69 3.55
C ASP A 180 34.98 30.83 4.56
N LYS A 181 35.75 30.93 5.65
CA LYS A 181 35.78 32.06 6.59
C LYS A 181 37.17 32.68 6.63
#